data_AF-A0AAD7ZCD7-F1
#
_entry.id   AF-A0AAD7ZCD7-F1
#
_cell.length_a   1.000
_cell.length_b   1.000
_cell.length_c   1.000
_cell.angle_alpha   90.00
_cell.angle_beta   90.00
_cell.angle_gamma   90.00
#
_symmetry.space_group_name_H-M   'P 1'
#
loop_
_entity.id
_entity.type
_entity.pdbx_description
1 polymer ?
#
loop_
_entity_poly.entity_id
_entity_poly.type
_entity_poly.pdbx_seq_one_letter_code
_entity_poly.pdbx_strand_id
1 'polypeptide(L)'
;MAGREGLIDTAVKTSRSGYLQRCLVKHLEGVKVCYDSTVRDSDGSVLQFRYGEDGKDVTKAQFLKKKQLPFLADNSKAVLSVPVSEMNDSDTSALIAQRTKQIRKWKKKHGDPLQRERRLSAFTLTRRSKAVQMICDMWVNADSETLERYHEESQPCPDPVSADFVVGRDFGALTEQLEELMNEHMGNSPRRQKKEFHKLMSIKSLLSACHPGDPVGVLAAQSIGEPSTQMTLNTFHFAGRGEMNVTLGIPRLRELLMTASVNIKTPYMDVPLKCSVKKANKLKLQLCRVTVADVLQYINVNSRLKIDGTREHVYKLHLQFLPRYAYKSVFSVKPSDILKHVENVFFKSFFMHLHKIWKIKTKLLQLFIQREWELTDRLQKTTREGLEQEQPEKIRTDIGEDHESSDEEEENEDDDATLSRSKQRHKENQEYEEPEEEEMDQSSEDEESKDDLTLHEEEDNEEIAREISNKAEVSSDVRKKKVLELPFATDYKYDVDKELWCELTFCVPVKYEWLHLTAPFRQVASNSVVTEVPHIKRAVVTEQFSLRTEGINLQ
;
A
#
# COMPACT_ATOMS: atom_id res chain seq x y z
N MET A 1 8.26 13.62 -29.92
CA MET A 1 8.36 13.36 -28.46
C MET A 1 7.37 12.27 -28.03
N ALA A 2 6.06 12.43 -28.23
CA ALA A 2 5.05 11.43 -27.81
C ALA A 2 5.26 9.99 -28.38
N GLY A 3 5.66 9.84 -29.65
CA GLY A 3 5.91 8.51 -30.23
C GLY A 3 7.16 7.81 -29.68
N ARG A 4 8.19 8.58 -29.27
CA ARG A 4 9.42 8.04 -28.69
C ARG A 4 9.21 7.54 -27.26
N GLU A 5 8.38 8.25 -26.48
CA GLU A 5 7.99 7.85 -25.13
C GLU A 5 7.28 6.49 -25.12
N GLY A 6 6.31 6.29 -26.01
CA GLY A 6 5.62 5.00 -26.14
C GLY A 6 6.53 3.82 -26.52
N LEU A 7 7.54 4.05 -27.38
CA LEU A 7 8.50 3.02 -27.76
C LEU A 7 9.44 2.65 -26.59
N ILE A 8 9.96 3.65 -25.87
CA ILE A 8 10.82 3.42 -24.69
C ILE A 8 10.05 2.69 -23.58
N ASP A 9 8.82 3.12 -23.31
CA ASP A 9 7.98 2.47 -22.30
C ASP A 9 7.62 1.04 -22.65
N THR A 10 7.41 0.75 -23.94
CA THR A 10 7.17 -0.62 -24.39
C THR A 10 8.39 -1.47 -24.06
N ALA A 11 9.60 -1.03 -24.43
CA ALA A 11 10.84 -1.78 -24.18
C ALA A 11 11.10 -2.03 -22.68
N VAL A 12 10.99 -1.00 -21.83
CA VAL A 12 11.30 -1.12 -20.39
C VAL A 12 10.23 -1.89 -19.61
N LYS A 13 8.96 -1.80 -20.00
CA LYS A 13 7.88 -2.44 -19.24
C LYS A 13 7.63 -3.89 -19.65
N THR A 14 7.96 -4.29 -20.88
CA THR A 14 7.83 -5.68 -21.33
C THR A 14 8.81 -6.62 -20.64
N SER A 15 10.06 -6.18 -20.39
CA SER A 15 11.06 -6.97 -19.65
C SER A 15 10.56 -7.30 -18.23
N ARG A 16 10.01 -6.29 -17.54
CA ARG A 16 9.45 -6.43 -16.19
C ARG A 16 8.28 -7.43 -16.09
N SER A 17 7.38 -7.49 -17.08
CA SER A 17 6.33 -8.52 -17.10
C SER A 17 6.88 -9.93 -17.26
N GLY A 18 7.92 -10.09 -18.09
CA GLY A 18 8.55 -11.39 -18.35
C GLY A 18 9.18 -11.98 -17.10
N TYR A 19 9.91 -11.15 -16.34
CA TYR A 19 10.51 -11.55 -15.07
C TYR A 19 9.46 -12.00 -14.05
N LEU A 20 8.39 -11.22 -13.87
CA LEU A 20 7.28 -11.58 -12.99
C LEU A 20 6.65 -12.93 -13.38
N GLN A 21 6.40 -13.15 -14.68
CA GLN A 21 5.87 -14.42 -15.17
C GLN A 21 6.83 -15.59 -14.88
N ARG A 22 8.13 -15.42 -15.11
CA ARG A 22 9.13 -16.46 -14.83
C ARG A 22 9.14 -16.83 -13.34
N CYS A 23 9.15 -15.85 -12.45
CA CYS A 23 9.09 -16.09 -11.01
C CYS A 23 7.83 -16.88 -10.64
N LEU A 24 6.65 -16.51 -11.16
CA LEU A 24 5.41 -17.23 -10.90
C LEU A 24 5.45 -18.67 -11.45
N VAL A 25 5.92 -18.87 -12.68
CA VAL A 25 6.02 -20.20 -13.29
C VAL A 25 6.97 -21.08 -12.49
N LYS A 26 8.12 -20.56 -12.06
CA LYS A 26 9.11 -21.32 -11.27
C LYS A 26 8.57 -21.76 -9.91
N HIS A 27 7.80 -20.92 -9.22
CA HIS A 27 7.19 -21.29 -7.94
C HIS A 27 5.98 -22.23 -8.10
N LEU A 28 5.32 -22.21 -9.26
CA LEU A 28 4.07 -22.96 -9.49
C LEU A 28 4.22 -24.13 -10.46
N GLU A 29 5.44 -24.50 -10.88
CA GLU A 29 5.66 -25.56 -11.87
C GLU A 29 5.27 -26.96 -11.37
N GLY A 30 5.43 -27.21 -10.07
CA GLY A 30 5.07 -28.48 -9.42
C GLY A 30 3.58 -28.64 -9.11
N VAL A 31 2.81 -27.56 -9.21
CA VAL A 31 1.43 -27.52 -8.72
C VAL A 31 0.46 -28.12 -9.73
N LYS A 32 -0.17 -29.22 -9.33
CA LYS A 32 -1.09 -30.01 -10.17
C LYS A 32 -2.32 -30.50 -9.40
N VAL A 33 -3.36 -30.87 -10.15
CA VAL A 33 -4.55 -31.54 -9.61
C VAL A 33 -4.24 -33.02 -9.39
N CYS A 34 -4.53 -33.54 -8.20
CA CYS A 34 -4.38 -34.95 -7.85
C CYS A 34 -5.69 -35.75 -8.08
N TYR A 35 -5.58 -37.08 -8.07
CA TYR A 35 -6.74 -37.98 -8.28
C TYR A 35 -7.83 -37.87 -7.20
N ASP A 36 -7.48 -37.40 -6.01
CA ASP A 36 -8.42 -37.08 -4.93
C ASP A 36 -9.11 -35.71 -5.11
N SER A 37 -8.90 -35.04 -6.25
CA SER A 37 -9.36 -33.68 -6.57
C SER A 37 -8.70 -32.55 -5.77
N THR A 38 -7.70 -32.86 -4.93
CA THR A 38 -6.91 -31.85 -4.24
C THR A 38 -5.85 -31.26 -5.17
N VAL A 39 -5.48 -29.99 -4.97
CA VAL A 39 -4.36 -29.36 -5.66
C VAL A 39 -3.15 -29.46 -4.75
N ARG A 40 -2.11 -30.12 -5.24
CA ARG A 40 -0.88 -30.38 -4.49
C ARG A 40 0.33 -29.90 -5.24
N ASP A 41 1.36 -29.56 -4.49
CA ASP A 41 2.69 -29.33 -5.02
C ASP A 41 3.43 -30.65 -5.29
N SER A 42 4.61 -30.59 -5.92
CA SER A 42 5.46 -31.76 -6.20
C SER A 42 5.83 -32.53 -4.93
N ASP A 43 5.97 -31.84 -3.81
CA ASP A 43 6.37 -32.39 -2.52
C ASP A 43 5.22 -33.11 -1.77
N GLY A 44 4.00 -33.05 -2.33
CA GLY A 44 2.80 -33.65 -1.74
C GLY A 44 2.05 -32.74 -0.77
N SER A 45 2.56 -31.53 -0.51
CA SER A 45 1.89 -30.46 0.24
C SER A 45 0.57 -30.07 -0.44
N VAL A 46 -0.51 -30.00 0.34
CA VAL A 46 -1.84 -29.62 -0.17
C VAL A 46 -1.99 -28.10 -0.15
N LEU A 47 -2.21 -27.50 -1.31
CA LEU A 47 -2.43 -26.05 -1.47
C LEU A 47 -3.93 -25.69 -1.46
N GLN A 48 -4.75 -26.47 -2.16
CA GLN A 48 -6.20 -26.32 -2.18
C GLN A 48 -6.87 -27.69 -2.07
N PHE A 49 -7.98 -27.78 -1.32
CA PHE A 49 -8.77 -29.01 -1.27
C PHE A 49 -9.50 -29.30 -2.59
N ARG A 50 -9.83 -28.26 -3.34
CA ARG A 50 -10.42 -28.34 -4.69
C ARG A 50 -9.94 -27.15 -5.50
N TYR A 51 -9.62 -27.38 -6.77
CA TYR A 51 -9.22 -26.30 -7.68
C TYR A 51 -10.33 -25.25 -7.80
N GLY A 52 -10.02 -24.00 -7.48
CA GLY A 52 -11.00 -22.89 -7.58
C GLY A 52 -12.23 -23.06 -6.67
N GLU A 53 -12.13 -23.87 -5.61
CA GLU A 53 -13.21 -24.27 -4.69
C GLU A 53 -14.37 -25.07 -5.32
N ASP A 54 -14.57 -25.01 -6.64
CA ASP A 54 -15.63 -25.73 -7.36
C ASP A 54 -15.14 -26.93 -8.19
N GLY A 55 -13.82 -27.07 -8.36
CA GLY A 55 -13.16 -28.18 -9.05
C GLY A 55 -13.35 -28.17 -10.57
N LYS A 56 -13.72 -27.04 -11.17
CA LYS A 56 -14.03 -26.97 -12.61
C LYS A 56 -12.93 -26.37 -13.45
N ASP A 57 -12.84 -26.88 -14.67
CA ASP A 57 -11.96 -26.39 -15.71
C ASP A 57 -12.54 -25.10 -16.32
N VAL A 58 -11.75 -24.03 -16.30
CA VAL A 58 -12.12 -22.69 -16.78
C VAL A 58 -12.56 -22.73 -18.25
N THR A 59 -11.94 -23.59 -19.07
CA THR A 59 -12.26 -23.70 -20.51
C THR A 59 -13.63 -24.34 -20.74
N LYS A 60 -14.06 -25.24 -19.85
CA LYS A 60 -15.32 -26.00 -19.96
C LYS A 60 -16.48 -25.34 -19.21
N ALA A 61 -16.18 -24.46 -18.26
CA ALA A 61 -17.15 -23.76 -17.42
C ALA A 61 -17.88 -22.58 -18.11
N GLN A 62 -17.52 -22.22 -19.34
CA GLN A 62 -18.06 -21.03 -20.04
C GLN A 62 -19.60 -20.98 -20.11
N PHE A 63 -20.25 -22.13 -20.29
CA PHE A 63 -21.71 -22.24 -20.40
C PHE A 63 -22.44 -22.28 -19.05
N LEU A 64 -21.73 -22.40 -17.92
CA LEU A 64 -22.31 -22.46 -16.57
C LEU A 64 -22.59 -21.05 -15.97
N LYS A 65 -22.69 -20.03 -16.82
CA LYS A 65 -22.96 -18.64 -16.42
C LYS A 65 -24.43 -18.29 -16.62
N LYS A 66 -24.97 -17.40 -15.77
CA LYS A 66 -26.37 -16.93 -15.82
C LYS A 66 -26.88 -16.57 -17.22
N LYS A 67 -26.05 -15.90 -18.04
CA LYS A 67 -26.40 -15.48 -19.41
C LYS A 67 -26.49 -16.65 -20.41
N GLN A 68 -25.79 -17.75 -20.18
CA GLN A 68 -25.67 -18.88 -21.10
C GLN A 68 -26.55 -20.09 -20.72
N LEU A 69 -27.20 -20.05 -19.54
CA LEU A 69 -28.15 -21.09 -19.12
C LEU A 69 -29.34 -21.30 -20.08
N PRO A 70 -29.95 -20.25 -20.67
CA PRO A 70 -31.02 -20.46 -21.65
C PRO A 70 -30.54 -21.26 -22.87
N PHE A 71 -29.34 -20.96 -23.36
CA PHE A 71 -28.73 -21.68 -24.49
C PHE A 71 -28.50 -23.16 -24.16
N LEU A 72 -28.11 -23.48 -22.92
CA LEU A 72 -28.00 -24.87 -22.47
C LEU A 72 -29.37 -25.57 -22.38
N ALA A 73 -30.41 -24.87 -21.91
CA ALA A 73 -31.75 -25.41 -21.82
C ALA A 73 -32.32 -25.77 -23.20
N ASP A 74 -32.15 -24.88 -24.18
CA ASP A 74 -32.59 -25.08 -25.57
C ASP A 74 -31.90 -26.29 -26.21
N ASN A 75 -30.61 -26.47 -25.94
CA ASN A 75 -29.79 -27.56 -26.47
C ASN A 75 -29.75 -28.81 -25.58
N SER A 76 -30.69 -28.95 -24.64
CA SER A 76 -30.73 -30.04 -23.67
C SER A 76 -30.63 -31.44 -24.31
N LYS A 77 -31.29 -31.67 -25.44
CA LYS A 77 -31.29 -32.97 -26.15
C LYS A 77 -29.90 -33.39 -26.64
N ALA A 78 -29.06 -32.43 -27.07
CA ALA A 78 -27.71 -32.70 -27.57
C ALA A 78 -26.73 -33.01 -26.44
N VAL A 79 -26.96 -32.48 -25.25
CA VAL A 79 -26.10 -32.74 -24.08
C VAL A 79 -26.52 -34.03 -23.36
N LEU A 80 -27.82 -34.35 -23.36
CA LEU A 80 -28.38 -35.56 -22.75
C LEU A 80 -28.15 -36.84 -23.59
N SER A 81 -27.56 -36.74 -24.78
CA SER A 81 -27.24 -37.92 -25.60
C SER A 81 -26.11 -38.78 -25.02
N VAL A 82 -25.38 -38.26 -24.02
CA VAL A 82 -24.39 -39.03 -23.24
C VAL A 82 -25.13 -40.07 -22.38
N PRO A 83 -24.69 -41.34 -22.32
CA PRO A 83 -25.38 -42.40 -21.59
C PRO A 83 -25.41 -42.13 -20.06
N VAL A 84 -26.51 -41.51 -19.62
CA VAL A 84 -26.74 -41.13 -18.20
C VAL A 84 -26.92 -42.34 -17.29
N SER A 85 -27.34 -43.48 -17.84
CA SER A 85 -27.62 -44.70 -17.07
C SER A 85 -26.36 -45.36 -16.50
N GLU A 86 -25.19 -45.13 -17.11
CA GLU A 86 -23.91 -45.68 -16.66
C GLU A 86 -23.26 -44.84 -15.54
N MET A 87 -23.73 -43.60 -15.33
CA MET A 87 -23.15 -42.63 -14.38
C MET A 87 -23.95 -42.50 -13.08
N ASN A 88 -25.15 -43.07 -13.02
CA ASN A 88 -26.05 -42.94 -11.87
C ASN A 88 -25.87 -44.10 -10.89
N ASP A 89 -25.04 -43.91 -9.87
CA ASP A 89 -25.05 -44.76 -8.69
C ASP A 89 -26.26 -44.40 -7.81
N SER A 90 -27.15 -45.36 -7.55
CA SER A 90 -28.39 -45.13 -6.78
C SER A 90 -28.11 -44.65 -5.36
N ASP A 91 -27.05 -45.17 -4.76
CA ASP A 91 -26.75 -45.02 -3.35
C ASP A 91 -26.13 -43.64 -3.07
N THR A 92 -25.19 -43.20 -3.91
CA THR A 92 -24.57 -41.87 -3.81
C THR A 92 -25.60 -40.77 -4.08
N SER A 93 -26.48 -40.95 -5.07
CA SER A 93 -27.54 -40.00 -5.39
C SER A 93 -28.51 -39.81 -4.21
N ALA A 94 -28.82 -40.88 -3.47
CA ALA A 94 -29.67 -40.82 -2.28
C ALA A 94 -29.00 -40.03 -1.13
N LEU A 95 -27.70 -40.25 -0.89
CA LEU A 95 -26.93 -39.52 0.11
C LEU A 95 -26.82 -38.03 -0.22
N ILE A 96 -26.56 -37.69 -1.48
CA ILE A 96 -26.54 -36.29 -1.96
C ILE A 96 -27.91 -35.62 -1.75
N ALA A 97 -29.00 -36.32 -2.07
CA ALA A 97 -30.35 -35.82 -1.83
C ALA A 97 -30.64 -35.61 -0.33
N GLN A 98 -30.11 -36.47 0.54
CA GLN A 98 -30.21 -36.30 1.99
C GLN A 98 -29.42 -35.06 2.46
N ARG A 99 -28.18 -34.88 1.98
CA ARG A 99 -27.32 -33.75 2.35
C ARG A 99 -27.92 -32.41 1.90
N THR A 100 -28.34 -32.31 0.64
CA THR A 100 -29.03 -31.11 0.11
C THR A 100 -30.31 -30.80 0.90
N LYS A 101 -31.05 -31.82 1.36
CA LYS A 101 -32.22 -31.63 2.22
C LYS A 101 -31.85 -31.11 3.62
N GLN A 102 -30.74 -31.56 4.20
CA GLN A 102 -30.24 -31.03 5.48
C GLN A 102 -29.87 -29.54 5.36
N ILE A 103 -29.10 -29.17 4.32
CA ILE A 103 -28.73 -27.78 4.04
C ILE A 103 -29.98 -26.90 3.86
N ARG A 104 -30.96 -27.36 3.05
CA ARG A 104 -32.22 -26.63 2.84
C ARG A 104 -33.05 -26.49 4.12
N LYS A 105 -33.08 -27.51 4.99
CA LYS A 105 -33.75 -27.43 6.29
C LYS A 105 -33.06 -26.41 7.20
N TRP A 106 -31.73 -26.39 7.20
CA TRP A 106 -30.96 -25.45 7.99
C TRP A 106 -31.15 -24.01 7.51
N LYS A 107 -31.04 -23.75 6.19
CA LYS A 107 -31.29 -22.42 5.59
C LYS A 107 -32.69 -21.88 5.88
N LYS A 108 -33.72 -22.75 5.94
CA LYS A 108 -35.08 -22.37 6.35
C LYS A 108 -35.22 -21.96 7.81
N LYS A 109 -34.40 -22.52 8.71
CA LYS A 109 -34.45 -22.22 10.14
C LYS A 109 -33.61 -20.99 10.51
N HIS A 110 -32.43 -20.85 9.92
CA HIS A 110 -31.43 -19.86 10.32
C HIS A 110 -31.22 -18.72 9.31
N GLY A 111 -31.84 -18.79 8.12
CA GLY A 111 -31.64 -17.81 7.05
C GLY A 111 -30.41 -18.10 6.18
N ASP A 112 -29.96 -17.09 5.44
CA ASP A 112 -28.83 -17.20 4.52
C ASP A 112 -27.50 -17.15 5.28
N PRO A 113 -26.61 -18.15 5.13
CA PRO A 113 -25.36 -18.21 5.88
C PRO A 113 -24.44 -16.99 5.69
N LEU A 114 -24.58 -16.24 4.59
CA LEU A 114 -23.75 -15.08 4.22
C LEU A 114 -24.28 -13.74 4.77
N GLN A 115 -25.49 -13.70 5.32
CA GLN A 115 -26.01 -12.48 5.94
C GLN A 115 -25.35 -12.27 7.31
N ARG A 116 -24.63 -11.14 7.41
CA ARG A 116 -23.64 -10.79 8.45
C ARG A 116 -24.22 -10.57 9.85
N GLU A 117 -25.53 -10.68 10.03
CA GLU A 117 -26.22 -10.54 11.31
C GLU A 117 -26.42 -11.89 12.00
N ARG A 118 -25.39 -12.74 12.00
CA ARG A 118 -25.35 -13.73 13.07
C ARG A 118 -25.10 -12.95 14.34
N ARG A 119 -25.97 -13.09 15.33
CA ARG A 119 -25.65 -12.75 16.72
C ARG A 119 -24.46 -13.63 17.07
N LEU A 120 -23.26 -13.14 16.78
CA LEU A 120 -22.04 -13.68 17.34
C LEU A 120 -22.32 -13.78 18.83
N SER A 121 -22.21 -15.01 19.37
CA SER A 121 -22.32 -15.24 20.79
C SER A 121 -21.51 -14.15 21.49
N ALA A 122 -22.11 -13.45 22.47
CA ALA A 122 -21.47 -12.34 23.17
C ALA A 122 -20.08 -12.68 23.75
N PHE A 123 -19.78 -13.98 23.83
CA PHE A 123 -18.53 -14.62 24.22
C PHE A 123 -17.37 -14.50 23.20
N THR A 124 -17.65 -14.22 21.93
CA THR A 124 -16.61 -14.09 20.88
C THR A 124 -15.98 -12.69 20.82
N LEU A 125 -16.50 -11.73 21.61
CA LEU A 125 -15.85 -10.44 21.83
C LEU A 125 -14.62 -10.64 22.73
N THR A 126 -13.48 -10.87 22.10
CA THR A 126 -12.15 -10.88 22.72
C THR A 126 -11.78 -9.48 23.21
N ARG A 127 -12.31 -9.11 24.37
CA ARG A 127 -11.72 -8.09 25.24
C ARG A 127 -11.62 -8.66 26.65
N ARG A 128 -10.40 -8.61 27.21
CA ARG A 128 -10.07 -8.98 28.60
C ARG A 128 -10.75 -8.04 29.60
N SER A 129 -12.08 -8.04 29.65
CA SER A 129 -12.87 -7.27 30.59
C SER A 129 -13.45 -8.21 31.65
N LYS A 130 -13.59 -7.74 32.89
CA LYS A 130 -14.20 -8.51 33.99
C LYS A 130 -15.60 -9.04 33.64
N ALA A 131 -16.35 -8.30 32.82
CA ALA A 131 -17.66 -8.71 32.32
C ALA A 131 -17.58 -9.95 31.42
N VAL A 132 -16.57 -10.04 30.54
CA VAL A 132 -16.37 -11.22 29.68
C VAL A 132 -15.93 -12.44 30.50
N GLN A 133 -15.10 -12.25 31.53
CA GLN A 133 -14.75 -13.34 32.45
C GLN A 133 -15.97 -13.87 33.20
N MET A 134 -16.81 -12.98 33.72
CA MET A 134 -18.06 -13.36 34.40
C MET A 134 -19.01 -14.12 33.47
N ILE A 135 -19.08 -13.72 32.20
CA ILE A 135 -19.85 -14.40 31.17
C ILE A 135 -19.28 -15.80 30.89
N CYS A 136 -17.95 -15.95 30.74
CA CYS A 136 -17.28 -17.25 30.62
C CYS A 136 -17.53 -18.17 31.82
N ASP A 137 -17.46 -17.63 33.04
CA ASP A 137 -17.72 -18.39 34.27
C ASP A 137 -19.19 -18.84 34.34
N MET A 138 -20.13 -18.00 33.87
CA MET A 138 -21.54 -18.38 33.75
C MET A 138 -21.76 -19.52 32.75
N TRP A 139 -20.99 -19.57 31.65
CA TRP A 139 -21.08 -20.65 30.67
C TRP A 139 -20.50 -21.97 31.18
N VAL A 140 -19.35 -21.92 31.86
CA VAL A 140 -18.73 -23.11 32.44
C VAL A 140 -19.63 -23.74 33.51
N ASN A 141 -20.36 -22.92 34.25
CA ASN A 141 -21.28 -23.37 35.31
C ASN A 141 -22.72 -23.58 34.83
N ALA A 142 -23.00 -23.47 33.53
CA ALA A 142 -24.36 -23.57 33.00
C ALA A 142 -24.86 -25.02 32.97
N ASP A 143 -26.16 -25.20 33.23
CA ASP A 143 -26.80 -26.52 33.16
C ASP A 143 -26.78 -27.09 31.73
N SER A 144 -26.72 -28.42 31.62
CA SER A 144 -26.67 -29.12 30.31
C SER A 144 -27.83 -28.74 29.37
N GLU A 145 -29.03 -28.51 29.91
CA GLU A 145 -30.18 -28.07 29.11
C GLU A 145 -29.99 -26.68 28.49
N THR A 146 -29.31 -25.77 29.20
CA THR A 146 -29.06 -24.42 28.69
C THR A 146 -27.96 -24.43 27.63
N LEU A 147 -26.91 -25.23 27.83
CA LEU A 147 -25.87 -25.47 26.84
C LEU A 147 -26.45 -26.06 25.57
N GLU A 148 -27.35 -27.05 25.66
CA GLU A 148 -28.01 -27.66 24.49
C GLU A 148 -28.83 -26.64 23.70
N ARG A 149 -29.59 -25.75 24.35
CA ARG A 149 -30.35 -24.69 23.66
C ARG A 149 -29.44 -23.74 22.88
N TYR A 150 -28.35 -23.29 23.50
CA TYR A 150 -27.38 -22.43 22.82
C TYR A 150 -26.64 -23.17 21.71
N HIS A 151 -26.33 -24.46 21.91
CA HIS A 151 -25.76 -25.30 20.87
C HIS A 151 -26.70 -25.46 19.68
N GLU A 152 -28.01 -25.64 19.90
CA GLU A 152 -29.03 -25.71 18.84
C GLU A 152 -29.16 -24.39 18.06
N GLU A 153 -29.14 -23.24 18.75
CA GLU A 153 -29.18 -21.92 18.12
C GLU A 153 -27.88 -21.55 17.39
N SER A 154 -26.73 -22.06 17.86
CA SER A 154 -25.41 -21.76 17.30
C SER A 154 -24.90 -22.83 16.35
N GLN A 155 -25.72 -23.79 15.91
CA GLN A 155 -25.26 -24.87 15.02
C GLN A 155 -24.71 -24.27 13.72
N PRO A 156 -23.48 -24.62 13.31
CA PRO A 156 -22.95 -24.18 12.03
C PRO A 156 -23.80 -24.73 10.88
N CYS A 157 -23.77 -24.03 9.75
CA CYS A 157 -24.35 -24.56 8.54
C CYS A 157 -23.68 -25.91 8.24
N PRO A 158 -24.44 -26.97 7.90
CA PRO A 158 -23.85 -28.20 7.41
C PRO A 158 -22.91 -27.90 6.24
N ASP A 159 -21.77 -28.59 6.19
CA ASP A 159 -20.79 -28.47 5.09
C ASP A 159 -21.45 -28.69 3.73
N PRO A 160 -20.96 -28.01 2.69
CA PRO A 160 -21.51 -28.11 1.35
C PRO A 160 -21.46 -29.55 0.82
N VAL A 161 -22.31 -29.86 -0.16
CA VAL A 161 -22.28 -31.16 -0.86
C VAL A 161 -20.90 -31.44 -1.45
N SER A 162 -20.22 -30.37 -1.88
CA SER A 162 -18.84 -30.39 -2.35
C SER A 162 -17.80 -30.52 -1.24
N ALA A 163 -18.14 -30.91 -0.01
CA ALA A 163 -17.14 -31.37 0.95
C ALA A 163 -16.98 -32.89 0.81
N ASP A 164 -18.08 -33.62 0.95
CA ASP A 164 -18.11 -35.09 0.96
C ASP A 164 -18.08 -35.69 -0.45
N PHE A 165 -18.70 -35.03 -1.43
CA PHE A 165 -18.90 -35.57 -2.77
C PHE A 165 -18.06 -34.83 -3.81
N VAL A 166 -17.36 -35.58 -4.65
CA VAL A 166 -16.48 -35.06 -5.69
C VAL A 166 -17.30 -34.78 -6.94
N VAL A 167 -17.31 -33.52 -7.40
CA VAL A 167 -18.12 -33.08 -8.55
C VAL A 167 -17.76 -33.82 -9.85
N GLY A 168 -16.50 -34.25 -9.98
CA GLY A 168 -15.99 -35.03 -11.11
C GLY A 168 -16.25 -36.54 -11.06
N ARG A 169 -16.83 -37.06 -9.97
CA ARG A 169 -17.10 -38.51 -9.78
C ARG A 169 -18.55 -38.79 -9.46
N ASP A 170 -19.11 -38.04 -8.51
CA ASP A 170 -20.39 -38.34 -7.90
C ASP A 170 -21.52 -37.60 -8.64
N PHE A 171 -22.36 -38.36 -9.34
CA PHE A 171 -23.44 -37.78 -10.11
C PHE A 171 -24.45 -37.04 -9.22
N GLY A 172 -24.74 -35.79 -9.58
CA GLY A 172 -25.69 -34.95 -8.85
C GLY A 172 -25.05 -34.07 -7.77
N ALA A 173 -23.74 -34.21 -7.52
CA ALA A 173 -23.01 -33.27 -6.68
C ALA A 173 -22.86 -31.93 -7.41
N LEU A 174 -23.58 -30.91 -6.93
CA LEU A 174 -23.53 -29.55 -7.45
C LEU A 174 -22.98 -28.60 -6.39
N THR A 175 -22.31 -27.54 -6.83
CA THR A 175 -21.90 -26.45 -5.94
C THR A 175 -23.09 -25.56 -5.60
N GLU A 176 -23.03 -24.89 -4.45
CA GLU A 176 -24.15 -24.03 -4.00
C GLU A 176 -24.47 -22.92 -4.99
N GLN A 177 -23.44 -22.32 -5.60
CA GLN A 177 -23.60 -21.32 -6.65
C GLN A 177 -24.32 -21.87 -7.88
N LEU A 178 -24.03 -23.11 -8.30
CA LEU A 178 -24.74 -23.75 -9.41
C LEU A 178 -26.19 -24.07 -9.05
N GLU A 179 -26.44 -24.53 -7.82
CA GLU A 179 -27.81 -24.75 -7.34
C GLU A 179 -28.61 -23.45 -7.31
N GLU A 180 -28.01 -22.35 -6.87
CA GLU A 180 -28.63 -21.03 -6.83
C GLU A 180 -28.96 -20.55 -8.26
N LEU A 181 -27.99 -20.60 -9.17
CA LEU A 181 -28.19 -20.25 -10.59
C LEU A 181 -29.29 -21.10 -11.26
N MET A 182 -29.35 -22.39 -10.95
CA MET A 182 -30.41 -23.28 -11.42
C MET A 182 -31.78 -22.88 -10.86
N ASN A 183 -31.86 -22.56 -9.57
CA ASN A 183 -33.10 -22.15 -8.92
C ASN A 183 -33.60 -20.80 -9.43
N GLU A 184 -32.71 -19.83 -9.67
CA GLU A 184 -33.03 -18.55 -10.29
C GLU A 184 -33.63 -18.73 -11.68
N HIS A 185 -33.01 -19.57 -12.51
CA HIS A 185 -33.46 -19.78 -13.89
C HIS A 185 -34.79 -20.55 -13.96
N MET A 186 -34.95 -21.58 -13.12
CA MET A 186 -36.08 -22.51 -13.20
C MET A 186 -37.18 -22.26 -12.17
N GLY A 187 -37.12 -21.19 -11.37
CA GLY A 187 -38.04 -20.93 -10.25
C GLY A 187 -39.53 -21.16 -10.57
N ASN A 188 -39.97 -20.69 -11.74
CA ASN A 188 -41.37 -20.73 -12.18
C ASN A 188 -41.74 -21.95 -13.05
N SER A 189 -40.79 -22.80 -13.41
CA SER A 189 -40.98 -23.90 -14.36
C SER A 189 -41.61 -25.16 -13.71
N PRO A 190 -42.33 -26.01 -14.48
CA PRO A 190 -42.93 -27.25 -13.99
C PRO A 190 -41.89 -28.25 -13.46
N ARG A 191 -42.31 -29.07 -12.48
CA ARG A 191 -41.43 -30.03 -11.76
C ARG A 191 -40.72 -31.04 -12.68
N ARG A 192 -41.34 -31.42 -13.81
CA ARG A 192 -40.72 -32.33 -14.79
C ARG A 192 -39.51 -31.70 -15.48
N GLN A 193 -39.68 -30.48 -16.00
CA GLN A 193 -38.59 -29.73 -16.63
C GLN A 193 -37.48 -29.41 -15.62
N LYS A 194 -37.82 -29.13 -14.36
CA LYS A 194 -36.81 -28.99 -13.28
C LYS A 194 -35.94 -30.23 -13.10
N LYS A 195 -36.53 -31.43 -13.14
CA LYS A 195 -35.77 -32.69 -13.02
C LYS A 195 -34.89 -32.95 -14.23
N GLU A 196 -35.41 -32.71 -15.44
CA GLU A 196 -34.65 -32.87 -16.69
C GLU A 196 -33.48 -31.87 -16.76
N PHE A 197 -33.74 -30.61 -16.39
CA PHE A 197 -32.71 -29.57 -16.32
C PHE A 197 -31.69 -29.83 -15.20
N HIS A 198 -32.11 -30.36 -14.06
CA HIS A 198 -31.18 -30.78 -13.01
C HIS A 198 -30.23 -31.87 -13.52
N LYS A 199 -30.74 -32.89 -14.23
CA LYS A 199 -29.90 -33.93 -14.83
C LYS A 199 -28.91 -33.33 -15.83
N LEU A 200 -29.39 -32.43 -16.69
CA LEU A 200 -28.56 -31.71 -17.65
C LEU A 200 -27.41 -30.96 -16.95
N MET A 201 -27.72 -30.20 -15.89
CA MET A 201 -26.74 -29.45 -15.12
C MET A 201 -25.74 -30.35 -14.41
N SER A 202 -26.18 -31.48 -13.84
CA SER A 202 -25.31 -32.48 -13.22
C SER A 202 -24.34 -33.08 -14.22
N ILE A 203 -24.81 -33.45 -15.42
CA ILE A 203 -23.94 -33.97 -16.50
C ILE A 203 -22.95 -32.90 -16.94
N LYS A 204 -23.41 -31.68 -17.20
CA LYS A 204 -22.53 -30.61 -17.64
C LYS A 204 -21.48 -30.27 -16.58
N SER A 205 -21.85 -30.28 -15.30
CA SER A 205 -20.94 -30.06 -14.18
C SER A 205 -19.86 -31.16 -14.11
N LEU A 206 -20.26 -32.43 -14.21
CA LEU A 206 -19.37 -33.59 -14.23
C LEU A 206 -18.35 -33.51 -15.37
N LEU A 207 -18.82 -33.24 -16.59
CA LEU A 207 -17.97 -33.10 -17.78
C LEU A 207 -17.05 -31.87 -17.74
N SER A 208 -17.37 -30.88 -16.91
CA SER A 208 -16.57 -29.66 -16.75
C SER A 208 -15.54 -29.72 -15.63
N ALA A 209 -15.43 -30.85 -14.91
CA ALA A 209 -14.42 -31.00 -13.87
C ALA A 209 -12.99 -30.94 -14.45
N CYS A 210 -12.05 -30.45 -13.64
CA CYS A 210 -10.62 -30.55 -13.96
C CYS A 210 -10.16 -32.01 -13.93
N HIS A 211 -9.25 -32.37 -14.83
CA HIS A 211 -8.71 -33.72 -14.82
C HIS A 211 -7.55 -33.82 -13.83
N PRO A 212 -7.39 -34.98 -13.18
CA PRO A 212 -6.17 -35.28 -12.44
C PRO A 212 -4.95 -35.21 -13.36
N GLY A 213 -3.88 -34.57 -12.90
CA GLY A 213 -2.65 -34.33 -13.66
C GLY A 213 -2.59 -32.97 -14.35
N ASP A 214 -3.70 -32.21 -14.38
CA ASP A 214 -3.69 -30.87 -15.01
C ASP A 214 -2.70 -29.93 -14.29
N PRO A 215 -1.78 -29.28 -15.02
CA PRO A 215 -0.76 -28.39 -14.46
C PRO A 215 -1.35 -27.00 -14.14
N VAL A 216 -2.24 -26.97 -13.16
CA VAL A 216 -3.00 -25.76 -12.79
C VAL A 216 -2.12 -24.62 -12.29
N GLY A 217 -0.95 -24.90 -11.73
CA GLY A 217 0.00 -23.87 -11.30
C GLY A 217 0.58 -23.08 -12.46
N VAL A 218 1.09 -23.78 -13.48
CA VAL A 218 1.64 -23.16 -14.70
C VAL A 218 0.56 -22.37 -15.44
N LEU A 219 -0.65 -22.94 -15.55
CA LEU A 219 -1.80 -22.26 -16.16
C LEU A 219 -2.17 -20.98 -15.41
N ALA A 220 -2.16 -21.01 -14.07
CA ALA A 220 -2.42 -19.83 -13.26
C ALA A 220 -1.33 -18.76 -13.42
N ALA A 221 -0.06 -19.16 -13.43
CA ALA A 221 1.07 -18.26 -13.64
C ALA A 221 1.00 -17.56 -15.01
N GLN A 222 0.74 -18.32 -16.09
CA GLN A 222 0.58 -17.76 -17.44
C GLN A 222 -0.64 -16.84 -17.55
N SER A 223 -1.76 -17.22 -16.92
CA SER A 223 -2.99 -16.42 -16.92
C SER A 223 -2.84 -15.08 -16.19
N ILE A 224 -1.84 -14.93 -15.31
CA ILE A 224 -1.48 -13.65 -14.67
C ILE A 224 -0.42 -12.92 -15.50
N GLY A 225 0.61 -13.64 -15.95
CA GLY A 225 1.76 -13.09 -16.67
C GLY A 225 1.41 -12.51 -18.04
N GLU A 226 0.70 -13.27 -18.89
CA GLU A 226 0.39 -12.83 -20.25
C GLU A 226 -0.48 -11.56 -20.27
N PRO A 227 -1.60 -11.45 -19.52
CA PRO A 227 -2.37 -10.21 -19.48
C PRO A 227 -1.64 -9.04 -18.83
N SER A 228 -0.64 -9.30 -17.97
CA SER A 228 0.17 -8.23 -17.36
C SER A 228 0.93 -7.44 -18.42
N THR A 229 1.36 -8.08 -19.52
CA THR A 229 1.99 -7.40 -20.66
C THR A 229 1.06 -6.34 -21.25
N GLN A 230 -0.26 -6.58 -21.28
CA GLN A 230 -1.25 -5.62 -21.79
C GLN A 230 -1.50 -4.46 -20.81
N MET A 231 -1.36 -4.70 -19.51
CA MET A 231 -1.53 -3.66 -18.48
C MET A 231 -0.42 -2.59 -18.54
N THR A 232 0.76 -2.92 -19.09
CA THR A 232 1.87 -1.97 -19.25
C THR A 232 1.49 -0.78 -20.13
N LEU A 233 0.75 -1.04 -21.22
CA LEU A 233 0.40 -0.05 -22.24
C LEU A 233 -0.82 0.80 -21.81
N ASN A 234 -1.76 0.22 -21.07
CA ASN A 234 -3.04 0.88 -20.72
C ASN A 234 -2.93 1.97 -19.62
N THR A 235 -1.79 2.09 -18.95
CA THR A 235 -1.62 3.01 -17.81
C THR A 235 -1.56 4.50 -18.24
N PHE A 236 -1.26 4.79 -19.51
CA PHE A 236 -1.04 6.17 -19.99
C PHE A 236 -2.31 6.94 -20.35
N HIS A 237 -3.41 6.30 -20.72
CA HIS A 237 -4.63 7.02 -21.11
C HIS A 237 -5.33 7.71 -19.92
N PHE A 238 -4.92 7.42 -18.68
CA PHE A 238 -5.42 8.05 -17.46
C PHE A 238 -4.47 9.07 -16.82
N ALA A 239 -3.29 9.32 -17.42
CA ALA A 239 -2.20 10.14 -16.89
C ALA A 239 -2.47 11.67 -16.83
N GLY A 240 -3.71 12.08 -16.58
CA GLY A 240 -4.12 13.48 -16.43
C GLY A 240 -4.97 13.76 -15.18
N ARG A 241 -5.32 12.76 -14.37
CA ARG A 241 -6.07 12.94 -13.11
C ARG A 241 -5.21 12.54 -11.91
N GLY A 242 -4.31 13.43 -11.50
CA GLY A 242 -3.40 13.22 -10.36
C GLY A 242 -4.08 13.04 -8.99
N GLU A 243 -5.40 13.14 -8.88
CA GLU A 243 -6.12 12.98 -7.61
C GLU A 243 -6.33 11.51 -7.19
N MET A 244 -6.10 10.52 -8.08
CA MET A 244 -6.37 9.09 -7.83
C MET A 244 -5.26 8.14 -8.31
N ASN A 245 -4.01 8.58 -8.38
CA ASN A 245 -2.89 7.73 -8.80
C ASN A 245 -2.50 6.74 -7.68
N VAL A 246 -3.29 5.68 -7.55
CA VAL A 246 -2.89 4.43 -6.89
C VAL A 246 -1.76 3.81 -7.73
N THR A 247 -0.84 3.05 -7.14
CA THR A 247 0.07 2.21 -7.94
C THR A 247 -0.79 1.28 -8.82
N LEU A 248 -0.85 1.56 -10.12
CA LEU A 248 -1.65 0.82 -11.09
C LEU A 248 -0.73 -0.07 -11.95
N GLY A 249 -1.29 -1.18 -12.44
CA GLY A 249 -0.58 -2.04 -13.40
C GLY A 249 0.46 -2.96 -12.76
N ILE A 250 1.56 -3.16 -13.49
CA ILE A 250 2.66 -4.07 -13.11
C ILE A 250 3.34 -3.70 -11.79
N PRO A 251 3.66 -2.41 -11.50
CA PRO A 251 4.31 -2.06 -10.23
C PRO A 251 3.54 -2.54 -9.00
N ARG A 252 2.20 -2.51 -9.07
CA ARG A 252 1.35 -3.03 -7.99
C ARG A 252 1.31 -4.55 -7.93
N LEU A 253 1.30 -5.22 -9.08
CA LEU A 253 1.39 -6.68 -9.13
C LEU A 253 2.72 -7.17 -8.54
N ARG A 254 3.84 -6.52 -8.87
CA ARG A 254 5.16 -6.83 -8.29
C ARG A 254 5.19 -6.62 -6.79
N GLU A 255 4.67 -5.49 -6.32
CA GLU A 255 4.57 -5.15 -4.90
C GLU A 255 3.76 -6.20 -4.11
N LEU A 256 2.71 -6.76 -4.71
CA LEU A 256 1.85 -7.77 -4.09
C LEU A 256 2.40 -9.20 -4.17
N LEU A 257 2.96 -9.58 -5.32
CA LEU A 257 3.29 -10.98 -5.62
C LEU A 257 4.77 -11.33 -5.45
N MET A 258 5.68 -10.38 -5.72
CA MET A 258 7.12 -10.67 -5.75
C MET A 258 7.81 -10.22 -4.48
N THR A 259 7.63 -8.95 -4.09
CA THR A 259 8.33 -8.40 -2.92
C THR A 259 7.54 -8.55 -1.63
N ALA A 260 6.23 -8.76 -1.72
CA ALA A 260 5.32 -8.82 -0.56
C ALA A 260 5.61 -7.67 0.44
N SER A 261 5.81 -6.46 -0.09
CA SER A 261 6.41 -5.35 0.67
C SER A 261 5.54 -4.93 1.86
N VAL A 262 6.17 -4.80 3.03
CA VAL A 262 5.54 -4.23 4.23
C VAL A 262 5.23 -2.75 4.01
N ASN A 263 6.13 -2.04 3.34
CA ASN A 263 6.06 -0.59 3.10
C ASN A 263 5.53 -0.29 1.70
N ILE A 264 4.22 -0.45 1.51
CA ILE A 264 3.61 -0.16 0.22
C ILE A 264 3.71 1.33 -0.15
N LYS A 265 3.93 1.63 -1.43
CA LYS A 265 4.15 3.02 -1.92
C LYS A 265 2.91 3.89 -1.76
N THR A 266 1.73 3.32 -2.02
CA THR A 266 0.44 4.03 -1.93
C THR A 266 -0.54 3.28 -1.03
N PRO A 267 -0.34 3.31 0.31
CA PRO A 267 -1.27 2.70 1.24
C PRO A 267 -2.58 3.47 1.24
N TYR A 268 -3.69 2.76 1.13
CA TYR A 268 -5.01 3.37 1.30
C TYR A 268 -5.94 2.43 2.07
N MET A 269 -6.93 3.03 2.74
CA MET A 269 -7.96 2.30 3.47
C MET A 269 -9.34 2.86 3.09
N ASP A 270 -10.28 1.96 2.81
CA ASP A 270 -11.68 2.29 2.55
C ASP A 270 -12.53 2.04 3.80
N VAL A 271 -13.04 3.12 4.38
CA VAL A 271 -13.86 3.11 5.60
C VAL A 271 -15.34 3.28 5.22
N PRO A 272 -16.18 2.23 5.34
CA PRO A 272 -17.60 2.35 5.05
C PRO A 272 -18.30 3.16 6.14
N LEU A 273 -19.03 4.21 5.76
CA LEU A 273 -19.71 5.09 6.71
C LEU A 273 -21.18 4.70 6.85
N LYS A 274 -21.63 4.49 8.09
CA LYS A 274 -23.06 4.33 8.44
C LYS A 274 -23.81 5.68 8.54
N CYS A 275 -23.11 6.79 8.45
CA CYS A 275 -23.61 8.12 8.83
C CYS A 275 -23.80 9.07 7.63
N SER A 276 -24.59 10.13 7.85
CA SER A 276 -24.84 11.21 6.89
C SER A 276 -23.55 11.93 6.42
N VAL A 277 -23.56 12.38 5.16
CA VAL A 277 -22.47 13.10 4.47
C VAL A 277 -21.88 14.27 5.28
N LYS A 278 -22.69 14.99 6.07
CA LYS A 278 -22.21 16.10 6.91
C LYS A 278 -21.20 15.64 7.99
N LYS A 279 -21.45 14.48 8.61
CA LYS A 279 -20.53 13.90 9.59
C LYS A 279 -19.27 13.35 8.91
N ALA A 280 -19.43 12.78 7.71
CA ALA A 280 -18.31 12.35 6.88
C ALA A 280 -17.35 13.50 6.56
N ASN A 281 -17.87 14.65 6.14
CA ASN A 281 -17.06 15.83 5.86
C ASN A 281 -16.35 16.36 7.10
N LYS A 282 -17.00 16.33 8.28
CA LYS A 282 -16.34 16.72 9.53
C LYS A 282 -15.17 15.78 9.87
N LEU A 283 -15.36 14.47 9.70
CA LEU A 283 -14.35 13.47 9.96
C LEU A 283 -13.20 13.54 8.94
N LYS A 284 -13.51 13.81 7.66
CA LYS A 284 -12.52 14.13 6.62
C LYS A 284 -11.57 15.24 7.07
N LEU A 285 -12.12 16.36 7.54
CA LEU A 285 -11.33 17.52 8.01
C LEU A 285 -10.43 17.22 9.21
N GLN A 286 -10.82 16.24 10.04
CA GLN A 286 -10.05 15.83 11.22
C GLN A 286 -8.90 14.87 10.87
N LEU A 287 -9.06 14.07 9.81
CA LEU A 287 -8.06 13.09 9.40
C LEU A 287 -6.99 13.66 8.46
N CYS A 288 -7.23 14.80 7.82
CA CYS A 288 -6.23 15.44 6.98
C CYS A 288 -5.05 15.96 7.81
N ARG A 289 -3.83 15.54 7.44
CA ARG A 289 -2.59 16.13 7.94
C ARG A 289 -2.48 17.59 7.49
N VAL A 290 -2.00 18.44 8.38
CA VAL A 290 -1.82 19.87 8.12
C VAL A 290 -0.38 20.25 8.43
N THR A 291 0.33 20.79 7.44
CA THR A 291 1.68 21.32 7.63
C THR A 291 1.65 22.84 7.76
N VAL A 292 2.73 23.44 8.29
CA VAL A 292 2.85 24.90 8.37
C VAL A 292 2.84 25.51 6.96
N ALA A 293 3.44 24.84 5.97
CA ALA A 293 3.44 25.29 4.58
C ALA A 293 2.03 25.43 3.99
N ASP A 294 1.08 24.56 4.36
CA ASP A 294 -0.29 24.58 3.84
C ASP A 294 -1.10 25.80 4.30
N VAL A 295 -0.71 26.42 5.43
CA VAL A 295 -1.43 27.56 6.03
C VAL A 295 -0.68 28.88 5.91
N LEU A 296 0.52 28.86 5.34
CA LEU A 296 1.37 30.03 5.20
C LEU A 296 1.06 30.79 3.90
N GLN A 297 0.85 32.10 3.99
CA GLN A 297 0.58 32.94 2.83
C GLN A 297 1.88 33.45 2.20
N TYR A 298 2.75 34.08 3.00
CA TYR A 298 4.07 34.52 2.59
C TYR A 298 5.01 34.66 3.80
N ILE A 299 6.30 34.73 3.51
CA ILE A 299 7.35 34.98 4.50
C ILE A 299 8.18 36.17 4.02
N ASN A 300 8.34 37.17 4.88
CA ASN A 300 9.27 38.25 4.65
C ASN A 300 10.50 38.06 5.53
N VAL A 301 11.68 37.97 4.91
CA VAL A 301 12.96 37.82 5.59
C VAL A 301 13.76 39.10 5.36
N ASN A 302 13.88 39.92 6.40
CA ASN A 302 14.68 41.14 6.35
C ASN A 302 15.98 40.92 7.13
N SER A 303 17.11 40.94 6.43
CA SER A 303 18.44 40.85 7.03
C SER A 303 19.10 42.22 7.09
N ARG A 304 19.65 42.58 8.25
CA ARG A 304 20.48 43.79 8.42
C ARG A 304 21.72 43.46 9.25
N LEU A 305 22.83 44.12 8.97
CA LEU A 305 24.02 44.07 9.81
C LEU A 305 23.89 45.14 10.90
N LYS A 306 23.96 44.75 12.17
CA LYS A 306 24.03 45.67 13.30
C LYS A 306 25.50 45.82 13.70
N ILE A 307 25.94 47.08 13.86
CA ILE A 307 27.31 47.44 14.22
C ILE A 307 27.24 48.25 15.52
N ASP A 308 26.93 47.59 16.63
CA ASP A 308 26.98 48.17 17.96
C ASP A 308 27.86 47.27 18.85
N GLY A 309 29.14 47.63 19.00
CA GLY A 309 30.13 46.86 19.79
C GLY A 309 30.64 45.60 19.07
N THR A 310 29.78 44.63 18.79
CA THR A 310 30.07 43.42 18.00
C THR A 310 29.34 43.48 16.64
N ARG A 311 29.95 42.91 15.59
CA ARG A 311 29.28 42.77 14.28
C ARG A 311 28.35 41.57 14.33
N GLU A 312 27.05 41.80 14.19
CA GLU A 312 26.03 40.74 14.22
C GLU A 312 25.02 40.90 13.08
N HIS A 313 24.64 39.78 12.47
CA HIS A 313 23.55 39.74 11.50
C HIS A 313 22.22 39.61 12.22
N VAL A 314 21.36 40.61 12.08
CA VAL A 314 20.01 40.62 12.63
C VAL A 314 19.04 40.20 11.54
N TYR A 315 18.35 39.09 11.75
CA TYR A 315 17.30 38.60 10.88
C TYR A 315 15.94 38.88 11.52
N LYS A 316 15.05 39.51 10.74
CA LYS A 316 13.65 39.68 11.06
C LYS A 316 12.83 38.78 10.14
N LEU A 317 12.20 37.77 10.71
CA LEU A 317 11.29 36.86 10.02
C LEU A 317 9.86 37.27 10.33
N HIS A 318 9.13 37.72 9.32
CA HIS A 318 7.70 37.98 9.43
C HIS A 318 6.93 36.91 8.64
N LEU A 319 6.14 36.11 9.36
CA LEU A 319 5.29 35.06 8.80
C LEU A 319 3.86 35.59 8.73
N GLN A 320 3.27 35.59 7.53
CA GLN A 320 1.86 35.88 7.34
C GLN A 320 1.11 34.57 7.09
N PHE A 321 0.12 34.26 7.92
CA PHE A 321 -0.75 33.11 7.76
C PHE A 321 -2.00 33.46 6.94
N LEU A 322 -2.54 32.45 6.28
CA LEU A 322 -3.81 32.53 5.59
C LEU A 322 -4.93 32.81 6.61
N PRO A 323 -5.95 33.61 6.23
CA PRO A 323 -7.11 33.81 7.08
C PRO A 323 -8.00 32.56 7.09
N ARG A 324 -8.68 32.32 8.22
CA ARG A 324 -9.45 31.09 8.47
C ARG A 324 -10.48 30.74 7.38
N TYR A 325 -11.07 31.72 6.72
CA TYR A 325 -12.07 31.47 5.68
C TYR A 325 -11.48 30.73 4.45
N ALA A 326 -10.17 30.88 4.19
CA ALA A 326 -9.53 30.32 3.01
C ALA A 326 -9.33 28.80 3.11
N TYR A 327 -9.07 28.27 4.30
CA TYR A 327 -8.72 26.86 4.50
C TYR A 327 -9.69 26.05 5.36
N LYS A 328 -10.76 26.69 5.90
CA LYS A 328 -11.79 26.03 6.73
C LYS A 328 -12.50 24.86 6.03
N SER A 329 -12.51 24.83 4.71
CA SER A 329 -13.11 23.76 3.90
C SER A 329 -12.21 22.52 3.77
N VAL A 330 -10.92 22.63 4.10
CA VAL A 330 -9.91 21.58 3.91
C VAL A 330 -9.30 21.12 5.23
N PHE A 331 -9.09 22.05 6.18
CA PHE A 331 -8.44 21.77 7.46
C PHE A 331 -9.30 22.19 8.66
N SER A 332 -9.21 21.42 9.75
CA SER A 332 -9.97 21.69 10.98
C SER A 332 -9.27 22.65 11.97
N VAL A 333 -8.06 23.14 11.65
CA VAL A 333 -7.18 23.86 12.58
C VAL A 333 -7.62 25.31 12.82
N LYS A 334 -7.41 25.85 14.03
CA LYS A 334 -7.66 27.28 14.36
C LYS A 334 -6.35 28.09 14.30
N PRO A 335 -6.41 29.42 14.02
CA PRO A 335 -5.25 30.31 14.08
C PRO A 335 -4.44 30.20 15.39
N SER A 336 -5.15 30.09 16.52
CA SER A 336 -4.54 29.89 17.84
C SER A 336 -3.66 28.65 17.94
N ASP A 337 -4.05 27.57 17.27
CA ASP A 337 -3.35 26.29 17.33
C ASP A 337 -2.10 26.34 16.43
N ILE A 338 -2.18 27.06 15.31
CA ILE A 338 -1.05 27.32 14.41
C ILE A 338 0.02 28.14 15.13
N LEU A 339 -0.37 29.25 15.78
CA LEU A 339 0.60 30.08 16.51
C LEU A 339 1.31 29.29 17.62
N LYS A 340 0.55 28.53 18.43
CA LYS A 340 1.15 27.68 19.48
C LYS A 340 2.13 26.67 18.91
N HIS A 341 1.80 26.04 17.77
CA HIS A 341 2.70 25.10 17.10
C HIS A 341 3.96 25.79 16.57
N VAL A 342 3.81 26.99 16.01
CA VAL A 342 4.92 27.77 15.48
C VAL A 342 5.88 28.18 16.60
N GLU A 343 5.33 28.66 17.73
CA GLU A 343 6.08 29.05 18.92
C GLU A 343 6.83 27.88 19.56
N ASN A 344 6.16 26.73 19.73
CA ASN A 344 6.70 25.61 20.51
C ASN A 344 7.59 24.66 19.71
N VAL A 345 7.22 24.38 18.45
CA VAL A 345 7.82 23.28 17.66
C VAL A 345 8.55 23.81 16.44
N PHE A 346 7.92 24.71 15.67
CA PHE A 346 8.49 25.16 14.40
C PHE A 346 9.81 25.91 14.60
N PHE A 347 9.87 26.91 15.49
CA PHE A 347 11.11 27.66 15.69
C PHE A 347 12.24 26.78 16.25
N LYS A 348 11.94 25.84 17.15
CA LYS A 348 12.92 24.85 17.63
C LYS A 348 13.47 24.01 16.48
N SER A 349 12.59 23.43 15.67
CA SER A 349 12.95 22.64 14.50
C SER A 349 13.77 23.47 13.48
N PHE A 350 13.38 24.72 13.26
CA PHE A 350 14.09 25.65 12.39
C PHE A 350 15.51 25.94 12.88
N PHE A 351 15.69 26.28 14.15
CA PHE A 351 17.02 26.54 14.70
C PHE A 351 17.90 25.28 14.71
N MET A 352 17.35 24.09 14.97
CA MET A 352 18.09 22.83 14.83
C MET A 352 18.56 22.60 13.39
N HIS A 353 17.68 22.79 12.40
CA HIS A 353 18.04 22.66 10.98
C HIS A 353 19.11 23.68 10.57
N LEU A 354 19.00 24.90 11.07
CA LEU A 354 19.93 25.98 10.82
C LEU A 354 21.30 25.72 11.46
N HIS A 355 21.33 25.15 12.66
CA HIS A 355 22.55 24.67 13.31
C HIS A 355 23.21 23.51 12.53
N LYS A 356 22.41 22.58 11.99
CA LYS A 356 22.91 21.50 11.11
C LYS A 356 23.58 22.06 9.86
N ILE A 357 22.95 23.05 9.20
CA ILE A 357 23.54 23.75 8.04
C ILE A 357 24.85 24.44 8.43
N TRP A 358 24.88 25.13 9.56
CA TRP A 358 26.09 25.79 10.05
C TRP A 358 27.22 24.81 10.28
N LYS A 359 26.97 23.68 10.94
CA LYS A 359 27.95 22.63 11.20
C LYS A 359 28.52 22.05 9.90
N ILE A 360 27.67 21.84 8.90
CA ILE A 360 28.11 21.38 7.57
C ILE A 360 28.98 22.44 6.91
N LYS A 361 28.55 23.71 6.88
CA LYS A 361 29.32 24.81 6.29
C LYS A 361 30.67 25.04 6.98
N THR A 362 30.74 24.94 8.32
CA THR A 362 32.01 25.09 9.04
C THR A 362 32.97 23.94 8.73
N LYS A 363 32.49 22.69 8.70
CA LYS A 363 33.30 21.55 8.26
C LYS A 363 33.78 21.70 6.82
N LEU A 364 32.89 22.15 5.92
CA LEU A 364 33.21 22.39 4.52
C LEU A 364 34.29 23.46 4.37
N LEU A 365 34.15 24.59 5.07
CA LEU A 365 35.17 25.66 5.11
C LEU A 365 36.50 25.14 5.67
N GLN A 366 36.48 24.31 6.71
CA GLN A 366 37.68 23.72 7.28
C GLN A 366 38.38 22.79 6.28
N LEU A 367 37.63 21.97 5.54
CA LEU A 367 38.16 21.13 4.45
C LEU A 367 38.69 21.97 3.28
N PHE A 368 38.02 23.06 2.91
CA PHE A 368 38.49 23.97 1.86
C PHE A 368 39.80 24.65 2.25
N ILE A 369 39.91 25.16 3.47
CA ILE A 369 41.15 25.75 4.00
C ILE A 369 42.27 24.70 4.02
N GLN A 370 41.98 23.47 4.43
CA GLN A 370 42.95 22.38 4.43
C GLN A 370 43.43 22.03 3.02
N ARG A 371 42.51 21.96 2.04
CA ARG A 371 42.83 21.71 0.64
C ARG A 371 43.62 22.86 0.01
N GLU A 372 43.30 24.11 0.35
CA GLU A 372 44.08 25.29 -0.06
C GLU A 372 45.49 25.28 0.55
N TRP A 373 45.64 24.87 1.81
CA TRP A 373 46.95 24.67 2.44
C TRP A 373 47.76 23.57 1.73
N GLU A 374 47.15 22.43 1.39
CA GLU A 374 47.81 21.38 0.62
C GLU A 374 48.23 21.83 -0.78
N LEU A 375 47.40 22.62 -1.46
CA LEU A 375 47.71 23.21 -2.77
C LEU A 375 48.82 24.26 -2.69
N THR A 376 48.80 25.11 -1.66
CA THR A 376 49.84 26.14 -1.46
C THR A 376 51.17 25.56 -0.99
N ASP A 377 51.16 24.51 -0.17
CA ASP A 377 52.37 23.75 0.19
C ASP A 377 52.97 23.03 -1.03
N ARG A 378 52.13 22.48 -1.92
CA ARG A 378 52.58 21.94 -3.22
C ARG A 378 53.19 23.01 -4.11
N LEU A 379 52.56 24.19 -4.21
CA LEU A 379 53.09 25.32 -5.00
C LEU A 379 54.41 25.86 -4.42
N GLN A 380 54.55 25.95 -3.09
CA GLN A 380 55.78 26.38 -2.42
C GLN A 380 56.92 25.36 -2.55
N LYS A 381 56.62 24.06 -2.60
CA LYS A 381 57.59 23.00 -2.94
C LYS A 381 58.06 23.14 -4.39
N THR A 382 57.15 23.38 -5.33
CA THR A 382 57.52 23.62 -6.74
C THR A 382 58.28 24.92 -7.00
N THR A 383 58.16 25.96 -6.14
CA THR A 383 58.96 27.19 -6.26
C THR A 383 60.32 27.11 -5.56
N ARG A 384 60.52 26.16 -4.64
CA ARG A 384 61.83 25.86 -4.04
C ARG A 384 62.64 24.85 -4.85
N GLU A 385 61.98 23.98 -5.60
CA GLU A 385 62.59 23.00 -6.51
C GLU A 385 62.60 23.49 -7.96
N GLY A 386 62.74 24.81 -8.13
CA GLY A 386 63.01 25.44 -9.43
C GLY A 386 64.48 25.46 -9.77
N LEU A 387 65.17 24.32 -9.67
CA LEU A 387 66.43 24.01 -10.34
C LEU A 387 66.53 22.48 -10.44
N GLU A 388 66.47 22.01 -11.69
CA GLU A 388 66.77 20.65 -12.18
C GLU A 388 65.61 19.67 -12.43
N GLN A 389 65.33 19.54 -13.74
CA GLN A 389 65.05 18.34 -14.53
C GLN A 389 63.60 17.82 -14.64
N GLU A 390 63.10 17.93 -15.88
CA GLU A 390 61.92 17.28 -16.44
C GLU A 390 62.11 15.76 -16.54
N GLN A 391 61.09 14.99 -16.14
CA GLN A 391 60.53 13.86 -16.92
C GLN A 391 59.20 13.35 -16.30
N PRO A 392 58.28 12.76 -17.09
CA PRO A 392 56.90 12.56 -16.69
C PRO A 392 56.68 11.21 -15.97
N GLU A 393 56.15 11.26 -14.74
CA GLU A 393 55.68 10.06 -14.04
C GLU A 393 54.21 9.73 -14.35
N LYS A 394 54.00 8.44 -14.59
CA LYS A 394 52.73 7.78 -14.92
C LYS A 394 51.77 7.83 -13.74
N ILE A 395 50.55 8.30 -13.99
CA ILE A 395 49.42 8.18 -13.08
C ILE A 395 48.94 6.71 -13.12
N ARG A 396 49.06 6.02 -11.98
CA ARG A 396 48.31 4.78 -11.71
C ARG A 396 46.90 5.18 -11.26
N THR A 397 45.91 4.90 -12.10
CA THR A 397 44.51 4.81 -11.69
C THR A 397 44.24 3.37 -11.28
N ASP A 398 44.02 3.19 -9.99
CA ASP A 398 43.42 1.99 -9.41
C ASP A 398 41.91 2.16 -9.58
N ILE A 399 41.32 1.46 -10.55
CA ILE A 399 39.87 1.38 -10.78
C ILE A 399 39.54 -0.11 -10.73
N GLY A 400 38.52 -0.41 -9.91
CA GLY A 400 38.05 -1.74 -9.58
C GLY A 400 37.58 -2.54 -10.79
N GLU A 401 37.49 -3.83 -10.52
CA GLU A 401 37.26 -4.95 -11.43
C GLU A 401 36.07 -4.74 -12.39
N ASP A 402 36.38 -4.49 -13.67
CA ASP A 402 35.46 -4.68 -14.79
C ASP A 402 35.45 -6.18 -15.15
N HIS A 403 34.34 -6.85 -14.85
CA HIS A 403 33.96 -8.09 -15.54
C HIS A 403 33.39 -7.71 -16.91
N GLU A 404 34.27 -7.54 -17.91
CA GLU A 404 33.85 -7.46 -19.32
C GLU A 404 33.35 -8.84 -19.78
N SER A 405 32.03 -9.03 -19.76
CA SER A 405 31.39 -10.04 -20.59
C SER A 405 31.38 -9.53 -22.03
N SER A 406 32.23 -10.13 -22.85
CA SER A 406 32.31 -9.96 -24.31
C SER A 406 30.99 -10.34 -24.99
N ASP A 407 30.08 -9.39 -25.23
CA ASP A 407 29.03 -9.56 -26.26
C ASP A 407 28.35 -8.26 -26.75
N GLU A 408 29.09 -7.14 -26.83
CA GLU A 408 28.62 -5.96 -27.59
C GLU A 408 29.37 -5.84 -28.93
N GLU A 409 28.92 -6.60 -29.94
CA GLU A 409 29.22 -6.23 -31.33
C GLU A 409 28.29 -5.07 -31.74
N GLU A 410 28.90 -3.96 -32.21
CA GLU A 410 28.22 -2.77 -32.72
C GLU A 410 27.19 -3.12 -33.82
N GLU A 411 25.93 -2.73 -33.61
CA GLU A 411 24.89 -2.79 -34.63
C GLU A 411 25.23 -1.81 -35.77
N ASN A 412 25.63 -2.32 -36.93
CA ASN A 412 25.70 -1.52 -38.15
C ASN A 412 24.28 -1.21 -38.64
N GLU A 413 24.02 0.06 -38.98
CA GLU A 413 22.71 0.62 -39.38
C GLU A 413 22.07 0.02 -40.66
N ASP A 414 22.67 -1.01 -41.28
CA ASP A 414 22.28 -1.57 -42.59
C ASP A 414 22.01 -3.10 -42.58
N ASP A 415 21.79 -3.70 -41.40
CA ASP A 415 21.43 -5.13 -41.30
C ASP A 415 19.97 -5.37 -41.80
N ASP A 416 19.82 -6.22 -42.82
CA ASP A 416 18.55 -6.58 -43.45
C ASP A 416 17.48 -7.05 -42.43
N ALA A 417 16.22 -6.63 -42.61
CA ALA A 417 15.09 -6.91 -41.71
C ALA A 417 14.85 -8.41 -41.50
N THR A 418 15.35 -9.24 -42.42
CA THR A 418 15.32 -10.70 -42.35
C THR A 418 16.42 -11.29 -41.46
N LEU A 419 17.61 -10.69 -41.45
CA LEU A 419 18.76 -11.08 -40.61
C LEU A 419 18.56 -10.67 -39.16
N SER A 420 18.04 -9.47 -38.90
CA SER A 420 17.64 -9.05 -37.56
C SER A 420 16.54 -9.94 -36.98
N ARG A 421 15.48 -10.27 -37.74
CA ARG A 421 14.46 -11.25 -37.32
C ARG A 421 15.01 -12.66 -37.09
N SER A 422 16.00 -13.10 -37.87
CA SER A 422 16.63 -14.42 -37.70
C SER A 422 17.54 -14.45 -36.47
N LYS A 423 18.33 -13.40 -36.23
CA LYS A 423 19.12 -13.23 -35.00
C LYS A 423 18.21 -13.15 -33.77
N GLN A 424 17.07 -12.45 -33.87
CA GLN A 424 16.08 -12.33 -32.79
C GLN A 424 15.38 -13.67 -32.48
N ARG A 425 15.08 -14.49 -33.50
CA ARG A 425 14.64 -15.89 -33.32
C ARG A 425 15.71 -16.79 -32.72
N HIS A 426 16.98 -16.51 -32.99
CA HIS A 426 18.09 -17.26 -32.39
C HIS A 426 18.33 -16.84 -30.94
N LYS A 427 18.12 -15.55 -30.62
CA LYS A 427 18.13 -14.97 -29.27
C LYS A 427 16.90 -15.37 -28.44
N GLU A 428 15.75 -15.68 -29.08
CA GLU A 428 14.54 -16.22 -28.41
C GLU A 428 14.76 -17.58 -27.71
N ASN A 429 15.83 -18.31 -28.05
CA ASN A 429 16.24 -19.54 -27.36
C ASN A 429 17.27 -19.31 -26.24
N GLN A 430 17.81 -18.10 -26.11
CA GLN A 430 18.65 -17.70 -24.99
C GLN A 430 17.75 -17.10 -23.90
N GLU A 431 18.01 -17.53 -22.67
CA GLU A 431 17.21 -17.26 -21.50
C GLU A 431 16.96 -15.76 -21.29
N TYR A 432 15.75 -15.40 -20.84
CA TYR A 432 15.36 -14.02 -20.56
C TYR A 432 16.42 -13.32 -19.68
N GLU A 433 16.78 -12.09 -20.05
CA GLU A 433 17.78 -11.23 -19.41
C GLU A 433 17.61 -11.18 -17.88
N GLU A 434 18.74 -11.28 -17.17
CA GLU A 434 18.81 -11.04 -15.73
C GLU A 434 18.43 -9.58 -15.43
N PRO A 435 17.57 -9.32 -14.43
CA PRO A 435 17.19 -7.95 -14.11
C PRO A 435 18.34 -7.16 -13.49
N GLU A 436 18.38 -5.85 -13.78
CA GLU A 436 19.35 -4.89 -13.25
C GLU A 436 19.40 -4.87 -11.70
N GLU A 437 20.61 -4.76 -11.14
CA GLU A 437 20.97 -4.90 -9.72
C GLU A 437 20.17 -4.02 -8.75
N GLU A 438 19.65 -2.86 -9.19
CA GLU A 438 18.79 -1.98 -8.37
C GLU A 438 17.51 -2.67 -7.86
N GLU A 439 17.10 -3.78 -8.50
CA GLU A 439 15.88 -4.50 -8.16
C GLU A 439 16.06 -5.59 -7.10
N MET A 440 17.30 -6.01 -6.80
CA MET A 440 17.64 -6.95 -5.71
C MET A 440 17.92 -6.24 -4.38
N ASP A 441 18.47 -5.02 -4.40
CA ASP A 441 18.88 -4.31 -3.19
C ASP A 441 17.70 -3.93 -2.27
N GLN A 442 16.48 -3.81 -2.80
CA GLN A 442 15.29 -3.62 -1.96
C GLN A 442 14.94 -4.82 -1.07
N SER A 443 15.55 -5.99 -1.29
CA SER A 443 15.38 -7.16 -0.43
C SER A 443 16.48 -7.31 0.63
N SER A 444 17.60 -6.61 0.48
CA SER A 444 18.77 -6.65 1.38
C SER A 444 18.97 -5.38 2.21
N GLU A 445 18.37 -4.24 1.86
CA GLU A 445 18.57 -2.96 2.56
C GLU A 445 17.73 -2.73 3.84
N ASP A 446 16.86 -3.66 4.25
CA ASP A 446 16.01 -3.47 5.44
C ASP A 446 16.67 -3.81 6.80
N GLU A 447 17.98 -4.08 6.84
CA GLU A 447 18.75 -4.41 8.06
C GLU A 447 19.89 -3.41 8.37
N GLU A 448 19.71 -2.10 8.12
CA GLU A 448 20.51 -1.07 8.78
C GLU A 448 19.67 -0.28 9.80
N SER A 449 19.92 -0.60 11.07
CA SER A 449 19.47 0.10 12.27
C SER A 449 19.63 1.61 12.15
N LYS A 450 18.52 2.32 11.92
CA LYS A 450 18.42 3.73 12.27
C LYS A 450 18.40 3.84 13.79
N ASP A 451 19.57 4.11 14.36
CA ASP A 451 19.72 4.65 15.71
C ASP A 451 19.03 6.02 15.79
N ASP A 452 17.71 5.99 15.98
CA ASP A 452 16.94 7.15 16.42
C ASP A 452 17.14 7.26 17.94
N LEU A 453 18.19 7.99 18.34
CA LEU A 453 18.42 8.39 19.73
C LEU A 453 17.31 9.37 20.16
N THR A 454 16.13 8.84 20.47
CA THR A 454 15.13 9.53 21.28
C THR A 454 15.57 9.49 22.73
N LEU A 455 16.23 10.57 23.18
CA LEU A 455 16.37 10.87 24.60
C LEU A 455 14.97 11.18 25.15
N HIS A 456 14.39 10.19 25.82
CA HIS A 456 13.30 10.38 26.77
C HIS A 456 13.88 11.05 28.03
N GLU A 457 13.71 12.36 28.15
CA GLU A 457 13.74 13.02 29.46
C GLU A 457 12.28 13.13 29.92
N GLU A 458 11.90 12.21 30.80
CA GLU A 458 10.77 12.37 31.70
C GLU A 458 11.15 13.44 32.72
N GLU A 459 10.50 14.61 32.67
CA GLU A 459 10.45 15.52 33.80
C GLU A 459 9.01 15.73 34.22
N ASP A 460 8.70 15.13 35.36
CA ASP A 460 7.54 15.37 36.19
C ASP A 460 7.34 16.87 36.43
N ASN A 461 6.12 17.36 36.22
CA ASN A 461 5.65 18.61 36.82
C ASN A 461 4.12 18.56 36.95
N GLU A 462 3.67 17.71 37.87
CA GLU A 462 2.45 17.98 38.62
C GLU A 462 2.72 19.12 39.63
N GLU A 463 1.67 19.89 39.92
CA GLU A 463 1.63 21.05 40.82
C GLU A 463 2.23 22.36 40.29
N ILE A 464 1.37 23.19 39.70
CA ILE A 464 1.01 24.54 40.21
C ILE A 464 -0.32 24.90 39.54
N ALA A 465 -1.41 24.48 40.18
CA ALA A 465 -2.76 24.94 39.90
C ALA A 465 -3.31 25.54 41.19
N ARG A 466 -3.05 26.83 41.41
CA ARG A 466 -3.84 27.78 42.22
C ARG A 466 -3.11 29.12 42.28
N GLU A 467 -3.50 30.04 41.40
CA GLU A 467 -3.82 31.44 41.73
C GLU A 467 -4.20 32.17 40.43
N ILE A 468 -5.51 32.30 40.22
CA ILE A 468 -6.10 33.05 39.11
C ILE A 468 -6.56 34.39 39.67
N SER A 469 -5.85 35.46 39.31
CA SER A 469 -6.37 36.83 39.28
C SER A 469 -5.32 37.74 38.64
N ASN A 470 -5.34 37.87 37.30
CA ASN A 470 -4.80 38.97 36.45
C ASN A 470 -4.58 38.45 35.01
N LYS A 471 -5.66 38.28 34.23
CA LYS A 471 -5.70 37.35 33.08
C LYS A 471 -5.50 37.93 31.67
N ALA A 472 -5.20 39.21 31.48
CA ALA A 472 -5.00 39.78 30.14
C ALA A 472 -3.52 40.05 29.79
N GLU A 473 -2.74 40.66 30.69
CA GLU A 473 -1.33 41.01 30.43
C GLU A 473 -0.35 39.86 30.70
N VAL A 474 -0.68 38.98 31.66
CA VAL A 474 0.21 37.86 32.03
C VAL A 474 0.31 36.82 30.90
N SER A 475 -0.73 36.64 30.07
CA SER A 475 -0.70 35.65 28.98
C SER A 475 0.21 36.05 27.82
N SER A 476 0.37 37.35 27.53
CA SER A 476 1.22 37.81 26.43
C SER A 476 2.70 37.70 26.76
N ASP A 477 3.04 37.91 28.03
CA ASP A 477 4.42 37.84 28.51
C ASP A 477 4.92 36.41 28.60
N VAL A 478 4.04 35.46 28.98
CA VAL A 478 4.41 34.03 29.00
C VAL A 478 4.72 33.50 27.60
N ARG A 479 3.95 33.87 26.56
CA ARG A 479 4.25 33.46 25.17
C ARG A 479 5.57 34.02 24.68
N LYS A 480 5.81 35.32 24.92
CA LYS A 480 7.07 35.99 24.54
C LYS A 480 8.27 35.37 25.25
N LYS A 481 8.19 35.13 26.56
CA LYS A 481 9.28 34.52 27.34
C LYS A 481 9.69 33.16 26.77
N LYS A 482 8.73 32.30 26.42
CA LYS A 482 9.01 30.98 25.81
C LYS A 482 9.75 31.05 24.48
N VAL A 483 9.41 32.01 23.62
CA VAL A 483 10.10 32.17 22.33
C VAL A 483 11.49 32.80 22.53
N LEU A 484 11.64 33.65 23.54
CA LEU A 484 12.94 34.24 23.91
C LEU A 484 13.90 33.25 24.59
N GLU A 485 13.40 32.14 25.14
CA GLU A 485 14.23 31.02 25.61
C GLU A 485 14.97 30.30 24.46
N LEU A 486 14.56 30.52 23.20
CA LEU A 486 15.22 29.91 22.05
C LEU A 486 16.60 30.53 21.81
N PRO A 487 17.59 29.71 21.41
CA PRO A 487 18.93 30.20 21.13
C PRO A 487 18.88 31.23 19.99
N PHE A 488 19.61 32.34 20.15
CA PHE A 488 19.72 33.46 19.21
C PHE A 488 18.48 34.37 19.09
N ALA A 489 17.33 34.03 19.69
CA ALA A 489 16.14 34.87 19.67
C ALA A 489 16.35 36.16 20.51
N THR A 490 15.86 37.30 20.00
CA THR A 490 16.02 38.61 20.65
C THR A 490 14.70 39.32 20.91
N ASP A 491 13.77 39.24 19.96
CA ASP A 491 12.45 39.87 20.07
C ASP A 491 11.41 39.01 19.35
N TYR A 492 10.20 38.98 19.90
CA TYR A 492 9.06 38.26 19.34
C TYR A 492 7.79 39.09 19.43
N LYS A 493 7.14 39.27 18.28
CA LYS A 493 5.86 39.95 18.13
C LYS A 493 4.87 39.04 17.44
N TYR A 494 3.61 39.18 17.79
CA TYR A 494 2.52 38.43 17.17
C TYR A 494 1.25 39.27 17.18
N ASP A 495 0.32 38.90 16.32
CA ASP A 495 -1.01 39.50 16.24
C ASP A 495 -1.88 39.04 17.41
N VAL A 496 -2.20 39.95 18.33
CA VAL A 496 -3.04 39.66 19.52
C VAL A 496 -4.53 39.56 19.14
N ASP A 497 -4.96 40.26 18.10
CA ASP A 497 -6.39 40.40 17.76
C ASP A 497 -6.86 39.26 16.86
N LYS A 498 -6.12 39.02 15.76
CA LYS A 498 -6.55 38.05 14.73
C LYS A 498 -5.65 36.82 14.65
N GLU A 499 -4.50 36.83 15.34
CA GLU A 499 -3.53 35.73 15.34
C GLU A 499 -3.07 35.35 13.91
N LEU A 500 -3.03 36.32 12.98
CA LEU A 500 -2.75 36.07 11.55
C LEU A 500 -1.28 36.21 11.16
N TRP A 501 -0.45 36.78 12.02
CA TRP A 501 0.98 36.94 11.74
C TRP A 501 1.82 36.83 13.01
N CYS A 502 3.07 36.43 12.82
CA CYS A 502 4.10 36.49 13.85
C CYS A 502 5.42 36.98 13.27
N GLU A 503 6.19 37.70 14.07
CA GLU A 503 7.47 38.28 13.72
C GLU A 503 8.52 37.88 14.77
N LEU A 504 9.53 37.13 14.33
CA LEU A 504 10.67 36.72 15.14
C LEU A 504 11.91 37.50 14.70
N THR A 505 12.59 38.13 15.66
CA THR A 505 13.90 38.75 15.45
C THR A 505 14.97 37.93 16.18
N PHE A 506 16.00 37.50 15.46
CA PHE A 506 17.12 36.77 16.04
C PHE A 506 18.47 37.27 15.48
N CYS A 507 19.52 37.13 16.28
CA CYS A 507 20.86 37.62 15.98
C CYS A 507 21.82 36.47 15.76
N VAL A 508 22.55 36.50 14.64
CA VAL A 508 23.55 35.49 14.29
C VAL A 508 24.94 36.15 14.25
N PRO A 509 25.96 35.55 14.87
CA PRO A 509 27.34 36.03 14.76
C PRO A 509 27.85 36.00 13.31
N VAL A 510 28.64 37.00 12.91
CA VAL A 510 29.21 37.13 11.54
C VAL A 510 30.12 35.96 11.12
N LYS A 511 30.56 35.12 12.07
CA LYS A 511 31.27 33.87 11.78
C LYS A 511 30.48 32.96 10.84
N TYR A 512 29.16 33.01 10.93
CA TYR A 512 28.27 32.33 10.02
C TYR A 512 27.92 33.31 8.88
N GLU A 513 28.57 33.12 7.75
CA GLU A 513 28.41 33.89 6.51
C GLU A 513 26.92 34.14 6.14
N TRP A 514 26.64 35.16 5.31
CA TRP A 514 25.28 35.51 4.91
C TRP A 514 24.51 34.28 4.37
N LEU A 515 23.34 34.02 4.94
CA LEU A 515 22.54 32.85 4.61
C LEU A 515 21.23 33.26 3.95
N HIS A 516 20.94 32.63 2.81
CA HIS A 516 19.61 32.63 2.24
C HIS A 516 18.69 31.74 3.08
N LEU A 517 18.01 32.34 4.06
CA LEU A 517 17.14 31.63 4.99
C LEU A 517 15.84 31.10 4.38
N THR A 518 15.49 31.55 3.17
CA THR A 518 14.22 31.21 2.50
C THR A 518 14.11 29.71 2.16
N ALA A 519 15.17 29.10 1.63
CA ALA A 519 15.15 27.67 1.27
C ALA A 519 15.09 26.74 2.50
N PRO A 520 15.95 26.90 3.54
CA PRO A 520 15.83 26.12 4.77
C PRO A 520 14.47 26.29 5.44
N PHE A 521 13.94 27.51 5.45
CA PHE A 521 12.63 27.77 6.03
C PHE A 521 11.53 27.01 5.29
N ARG A 522 11.53 27.02 3.95
CA ARG A 522 10.53 26.30 3.14
C ARG A 522 10.55 24.80 3.42
N GLN A 523 11.74 24.22 3.56
CA GLN A 523 11.92 22.80 3.89
C GLN A 523 11.42 22.45 5.31
N VAL A 524 11.71 23.31 6.29
CA VAL A 524 11.18 23.13 7.66
C VAL A 524 9.66 23.31 7.69
N ALA A 525 9.13 24.26 6.92
CA ALA A 525 7.69 24.51 6.85
C ALA A 525 6.90 23.34 6.21
N SER A 526 7.47 22.66 5.21
CA SER A 526 6.84 21.46 4.62
C SER A 526 6.88 20.25 5.55
N ASN A 527 7.91 20.16 6.40
CA ASN A 527 8.08 19.03 7.32
C ASN A 527 7.36 19.24 8.66
N SER A 528 7.16 20.49 9.09
CA SER A 528 6.53 20.81 10.36
C SER A 528 5.02 20.57 10.30
N VAL A 529 4.56 19.58 11.06
CA VAL A 529 3.16 19.14 11.09
C VAL A 529 2.44 19.76 12.28
N VAL A 530 1.35 20.48 12.02
CA VAL A 530 0.52 21.12 13.06
C VAL A 530 -0.42 20.11 13.70
N THR A 531 -1.09 19.31 12.87
CA THR A 531 -1.97 18.22 13.32
C THR A 531 -1.90 17.07 12.33
N GLU A 532 -1.70 15.86 12.83
CA GLU A 532 -1.85 14.63 12.06
C GLU A 532 -2.43 13.51 12.89
N VAL A 533 -3.10 12.59 12.21
CA VAL A 533 -3.36 11.26 12.75
C VAL A 533 -2.19 10.38 12.29
N PRO A 534 -1.56 9.59 13.18
CA PRO A 534 -0.43 8.76 12.82
C PRO A 534 -0.73 7.92 11.57
N HIS A 535 0.23 7.89 10.66
CA HIS A 535 0.17 7.14 9.39
C HIS A 535 -0.96 7.53 8.42
N ILE A 536 -1.71 8.62 8.66
CA ILE A 536 -2.72 9.13 7.73
C ILE A 536 -2.30 10.50 7.21
N LYS A 537 -2.21 10.64 5.88
CA LYS A 537 -1.87 11.89 5.21
C LYS A 537 -3.12 12.69 4.83
N ARG A 538 -4.07 12.03 4.17
CA ARG A 538 -5.25 12.70 3.59
C ARG A 538 -6.47 11.80 3.67
N ALA A 539 -7.66 12.40 3.70
CA ALA A 539 -8.92 11.69 3.58
C ALA A 539 -9.80 12.30 2.48
N VAL A 540 -10.48 11.44 1.72
CA VAL A 540 -11.39 11.82 0.63
C VAL A 540 -12.71 11.08 0.82
N VAL A 541 -13.82 11.80 0.64
CA VAL A 541 -15.16 11.20 0.69
C VAL A 541 -15.51 10.74 -0.73
N THR A 542 -15.84 9.46 -0.89
CA THR A 542 -16.24 8.86 -2.16
C THR A 542 -17.77 8.89 -2.30
N GLU A 543 -18.27 8.81 -3.54
CA GLU A 543 -19.71 8.85 -3.85
C GLU A 543 -20.52 7.70 -3.21
N GLN A 544 -19.87 6.59 -2.84
CA GLN A 544 -20.51 5.38 -2.30
C GLN A 544 -20.64 5.36 -0.76
N PHE A 545 -20.78 6.52 -0.10
CA PHE A 545 -20.81 6.62 1.37
C PHE A 545 -19.60 5.96 2.06
N SER A 546 -18.45 5.96 1.40
CA SER A 546 -17.18 5.51 1.96
C SER A 546 -16.22 6.68 2.09
N LEU A 547 -15.34 6.60 3.08
CA LEU A 547 -14.20 7.49 3.22
C LEU A 547 -12.94 6.73 2.85
N ARG A 548 -12.19 7.25 1.90
CA ARG A 548 -10.88 6.73 1.52
C ARG A 548 -9.79 7.54 2.21
N THR A 549 -8.90 6.89 2.94
CA THR A 549 -7.72 7.53 3.53
C THR A 549 -6.47 7.17 2.76
N GLU A 550 -5.56 8.12 2.61
CA GLU A 550 -4.18 7.89 2.19
C GLU A 550 -3.35 7.61 3.43
N GLY A 551 -2.94 6.36 3.57
CA GLY A 551 -2.40 5.81 4.81
C GLY A 551 -3.33 4.81 5.47
N ILE A 552 -2.73 3.94 6.28
CA ILE A 552 -3.41 2.87 7.01
C ILE A 552 -3.16 3.11 8.50
N ASN A 553 -4.25 3.21 9.26
CA ASN A 553 -4.23 3.17 10.70
C ASN A 553 -5.54 2.55 11.20
N LEU A 554 -5.44 1.32 11.72
CA LEU A 554 -6.59 0.53 12.18
C LEU A 554 -6.80 0.57 13.71
N GLN A 555 -5.83 1.10 14.44
CA GLN A 555 -5.88 1.24 15.91
C GLN A 555 -6.76 2.43 16.29
#